data_AF-A0A821UFG5-F1
#
_entry.id   AF-A0A821UFG5-F1
#
_cell.length_a   1.000
_cell.length_b   1.000
_cell.length_c   1.000
_cell.angle_alpha   90.00
_cell.angle_beta   90.00
_cell.angle_gamma   90.00
#
_symmetry.space_group_name_H-M   'P 1'
#
loop_
_entity.id
_entity.type
_entity.pdbx_description
1 polymer ?
#
loop_
_entity_poly.entity_id
_entity_poly.type
_entity_poly.pdbx_seq_one_letter_code
_entity_poly.pdbx_strand_id
1 'polypeptide(L)'
;ICAQLLDDLSNGALRTRHWKQLIRLTGGNTLMDSDTFRQLTFGKLFSLSFQDHADDIRSTVKRAEKDFQLESTLKTYEEIWLSKTFQIVPYQIKQ
;
A
#
# COMPACT_ATOMS: atom_id res chain seq x y z
N ILE A 1 -11.82 -20.54 6.69
CA ILE A 1 -10.79 -19.60 7.19
C ILE A 1 -9.83 -19.19 6.07
N CYS A 2 -9.28 -20.13 5.29
CA CYS A 2 -8.29 -19.81 4.23
C CYS A 2 -8.79 -18.94 3.08
N ALA A 3 -10.07 -19.02 2.68
CA ALA A 3 -10.60 -18.24 1.55
C ALA A 3 -10.63 -16.72 1.81
N GLN A 4 -11.05 -16.29 3.00
CA GLN A 4 -11.07 -14.87 3.35
C GLN A 4 -9.66 -14.28 3.45
N LEU A 5 -8.70 -15.08 3.94
CA LEU A 5 -7.30 -14.67 4.00
C LEU A 5 -6.70 -14.49 2.61
N LEU A 6 -7.08 -15.35 1.67
CA LEU A 6 -6.70 -15.23 0.26
C LEU A 6 -7.28 -13.97 -0.37
N ASP A 7 -8.54 -13.64 -0.10
CA ASP A 7 -9.17 -12.39 -0.56
C ASP A 7 -8.46 -11.16 0.03
N ASP A 8 -8.19 -11.19 1.35
CA ASP A 8 -7.46 -10.13 2.05
C ASP A 8 -6.07 -9.89 1.44
N LEU A 9 -5.35 -10.96 1.10
CA LEU A 9 -4.02 -10.91 0.48
C LEU A 9 -4.04 -10.59 -1.02
N SER A 10 -5.18 -10.82 -1.69
CA SER A 10 -5.38 -10.44 -3.08
C SER A 10 -5.78 -8.98 -3.24
N ASN A 11 -5.93 -8.24 -2.14
CA ASN A 11 -6.31 -6.83 -2.17
C ASN A 11 -5.28 -5.98 -2.94
N GLY A 12 -5.75 -5.30 -3.99
CA GLY A 12 -4.96 -4.43 -4.85
C GLY A 12 -4.38 -3.17 -4.18
N ALA A 13 -4.76 -2.86 -2.94
CA ALA A 13 -4.13 -1.82 -2.12
C ALA A 13 -2.77 -2.26 -1.55
N LEU A 14 -2.47 -3.56 -1.55
CA LEU A 14 -1.17 -4.06 -1.10
C LEU A 14 -0.04 -3.62 -2.05
N ARG A 15 1.11 -3.32 -1.45
CA ARG A 15 2.31 -2.81 -2.12
C ARG A 15 3.53 -3.51 -1.51
N THR A 16 4.68 -3.43 -2.18
CA THR A 16 5.93 -4.07 -1.77
C THR A 16 6.27 -3.86 -0.28
N ARG A 17 6.02 -2.67 0.27
CA ARG A 17 6.25 -2.35 1.68
C ARG A 17 5.41 -3.19 2.66
N HIS A 18 4.13 -3.43 2.34
CA HIS A 18 3.20 -4.18 3.18
C HIS A 18 3.56 -5.66 3.18
N TRP A 19 3.88 -6.20 2.01
CA TRP A 19 4.37 -7.57 1.88
C TRP A 19 5.70 -7.80 2.59
N LYS A 20 6.65 -6.84 2.54
CA LYS A 20 7.88 -6.91 3.34
C LYS A 20 7.59 -6.95 4.85
N GLN A 21 6.58 -6.22 5.31
CA GLN A 21 6.13 -6.28 6.70
C GLN A 21 5.56 -7.68 7.04
N LEU A 22 4.71 -8.24 6.18
CA LEU A 22 4.12 -9.58 6.37
C LEU A 22 5.19 -10.69 6.44
N ILE A 23 6.18 -10.66 5.55
CA ILE A 23 7.26 -11.66 5.52
C ILE A 23 8.10 -11.61 6.80
N ARG A 24 8.38 -10.40 7.32
CA ARG A 24 9.09 -10.22 8.59
C ARG A 24 8.28 -10.77 9.78
N LEU A 25 6.97 -10.55 9.80
CA LEU A 25 6.09 -11.03 10.86
C LEU A 25 5.97 -12.56 10.87
N THR A 26 5.98 -13.17 9.69
CA THR A 26 5.86 -14.63 9.54
C THR A 26 7.19 -15.37 9.75
N GLY A 27 8.21 -14.70 10.27
CA GLY A 27 9.52 -15.32 10.53
C GLY A 27 10.29 -15.75 9.26
N GLY A 28 9.88 -15.29 8.08
CA GLY A 28 10.67 -15.46 6.86
C GLY A 28 11.97 -14.70 7.04
N ASN A 29 13.09 -15.42 7.11
CA ASN A 29 14.44 -14.87 7.33
C ASN A 29 14.59 -13.51 6.64
N THR A 30 15.06 -12.54 7.40
CA THR A 30 15.27 -11.11 7.05
C THR A 30 16.17 -10.85 5.83
N LEU A 31 16.52 -11.90 5.08
CA LEU A 31 17.37 -11.96 3.89
C LEU A 31 16.59 -12.36 2.62
N MET A 32 15.27 -12.22 2.57
CA MET A 32 14.59 -12.31 1.27
C MET A 32 14.87 -11.05 0.46
N ASP A 33 15.77 -11.21 -0.51
CA ASP A 33 16.14 -10.18 -1.48
C ASP A 33 14.92 -9.73 -2.33
N SER A 34 15.01 -8.55 -2.93
CA SER A 34 13.94 -7.96 -3.75
C SER A 34 13.51 -8.87 -4.92
N ASP A 35 14.40 -9.73 -5.41
CA ASP A 35 14.10 -10.68 -6.47
C ASP A 35 13.37 -11.93 -5.95
N THR A 36 13.73 -12.43 -4.77
CA THR A 36 12.96 -13.49 -4.08
C THR A 36 11.56 -13.00 -3.72
N PHE A 37 11.44 -11.73 -3.37
CA PHE A 37 10.17 -11.05 -3.12
C PHE A 37 9.26 -10.98 -4.35
N ARG A 38 9.81 -10.69 -5.54
CA ARG A 38 9.05 -10.69 -6.80
C ARG A 38 8.60 -12.08 -7.23
N GLN A 39 9.31 -13.11 -6.78
CA GLN A 39 9.03 -14.52 -7.08
C GLN A 39 8.28 -15.24 -5.95
N LEU A 40 7.95 -14.55 -4.85
CA LEU A 40 7.18 -15.09 -3.73
C LEU A 40 5.74 -15.34 -4.17
N THR A 41 5.48 -16.57 -4.62
CA THR A 41 4.14 -17.03 -4.96
C THR A 41 3.31 -17.23 -3.69
N PHE A 42 2.00 -16.98 -3.78
CA PHE A 42 1.02 -17.19 -2.70
C PHE A 42 1.15 -18.56 -2.01
N GLY A 43 1.45 -19.63 -2.78
CA GLY A 43 1.67 -20.97 -2.21
C GLY A 43 2.88 -21.08 -1.28
N LYS A 44 3.94 -20.29 -1.52
CA LYS A 44 5.12 -20.25 -0.63
C LYS A 44 4.80 -19.51 0.67
N LEU A 45 3.93 -18.50 0.62
CA LEU A 45 3.43 -17.81 1.81
C LEU A 45 2.53 -18.71 2.66
N PHE A 46 1.70 -19.54 2.03
CA PHE A 46 0.87 -20.53 2.73
C PHE A 46 1.70 -21.57 3.49
N SER A 47 2.89 -21.92 2.99
CA SER A 47 3.82 -22.84 3.66
C SER A 47 4.53 -22.27 4.90
N LEU A 48 4.40 -20.97 5.18
CA LEU A 48 5.05 -20.28 6.30
C LEU A 48 4.16 -20.17 7.55
N SER A 49 3.14 -21.02 7.72
CA SER A 49 2.24 -20.97 8.90
C SER A 49 1.51 -19.62 9.06
N PHE A 50 1.16 -18.98 7.94
CA PHE A 50 0.45 -17.69 7.90
C PHE A 50 -0.93 -17.72 8.61
N GLN A 51 -1.48 -18.92 8.85
CA GLN A 51 -2.70 -19.13 9.62
C GLN A 51 -2.59 -18.63 11.07
N ASP A 52 -1.40 -18.70 11.67
CA ASP A 52 -1.16 -18.25 13.04
C ASP A 52 -1.07 -16.72 13.13
N HIS A 53 -0.88 -16.05 11.98
CA HIS A 53 -0.75 -14.60 11.85
C HIS A 53 -1.96 -13.94 11.17
N ALA A 54 -3.11 -14.64 11.09
CA ALA A 54 -4.33 -14.17 10.42
C ALA A 54 -4.75 -12.74 10.79
N ASP A 55 -4.61 -12.37 12.06
CA ASP A 55 -4.96 -11.04 12.56
C ASP A 55 -3.97 -9.95 12.13
N ASP A 56 -2.67 -10.27 12.11
CA ASP A 56 -1.62 -9.37 11.65
C ASP A 56 -1.77 -9.03 10.16
N ILE A 57 -2.23 -10.01 9.39
CA ILE A 57 -2.48 -9.89 7.96
C ILE A 57 -3.65 -8.96 7.73
N ARG A 58 -4.76 -9.21 8.42
CA ARG A 58 -5.96 -8.38 8.34
C ARG A 58 -5.65 -6.94 8.77
N SER A 59 -4.83 -6.75 9.80
CA SER A 59 -4.34 -5.43 10.23
C SER A 59 -3.51 -4.75 9.14
N THR A 60 -2.58 -5.48 8.51
CA THR A 60 -1.73 -4.96 7.44
C THR A 60 -2.55 -4.59 6.19
N VAL A 61 -3.55 -5.39 5.84
CA VAL A 61 -4.46 -5.12 4.71
C VAL A 61 -5.30 -3.88 4.99
N LYS A 62 -5.88 -3.76 6.20
CA LYS A 62 -6.60 -2.54 6.61
C LYS A 62 -5.71 -1.30 6.57
N ARG A 63 -4.44 -1.43 6.96
CA ARG A 63 -3.47 -0.35 6.87
C ARG A 63 -3.17 0.02 5.41
N ALA A 64 -2.97 -0.99 4.56
CA ALA A 64 -2.70 -0.78 3.14
C ALA A 64 -3.86 -0.04 2.44
N GLU A 65 -5.10 -0.37 2.78
CA GLU A 65 -6.29 0.31 2.27
C GLU A 65 -6.30 1.80 2.66
N LYS A 66 -6.02 2.11 3.93
CA LYS A 66 -5.91 3.51 4.39
C LYS A 66 -4.77 4.26 3.73
N ASP A 67 -3.61 3.62 3.60
CA ASP A 67 -2.46 4.21 2.94
C ASP A 67 -2.76 4.49 1.46
N PHE A 68 -3.46 3.59 0.76
CA PHE A 68 -3.88 3.79 -0.62
C PHE A 68 -4.84 4.97 -0.77
N GLN A 69 -5.83 5.10 0.11
CA GLN A 69 -6.75 6.24 0.11
C GLN A 69 -6.02 7.57 0.37
N LEU A 70 -5.06 7.56 1.30
CA LEU A 70 -4.23 8.73 1.58
C LEU A 70 -3.34 9.09 0.38
N GLU A 71 -2.67 8.12 -0.22
CA GLU A 71 -1.84 8.31 -1.42
C GLU A 71 -2.68 8.88 -2.58
N SER A 72 -3.89 8.37 -2.79
CA SER A 72 -4.81 8.89 -3.80
C SER A 72 -5.20 10.34 -3.52
N THR A 73 -5.51 10.67 -2.26
CA THR A 73 -5.89 12.03 -1.87
C THR A 73 -4.74 13.01 -2.06
N LEU A 74 -3.52 12.62 -1.67
CA LEU A 74 -2.32 13.43 -1.87
C LEU A 74 -2.04 13.68 -3.35
N LYS A 75 -2.21 12.66 -4.20
CA LYS A 75 -2.08 12.81 -5.65
C LYS A 75 -3.09 13.80 -6.21
N THR A 76 -4.34 13.74 -5.77
CA THR A 76 -5.36 14.72 -6.18
C THR A 76 -4.97 16.15 -5.76
N TYR A 77 -4.44 16.34 -4.56
CA TYR A 77 -3.94 17.65 -4.14
C TYR A 77 -2.80 18.13 -5.03
N GLU A 78 -1.80 17.27 -5.28
CA GLU A 78 -0.68 17.60 -6.17
C GLU A 78 -1.18 18.03 -7.56
N GLU A 79 -2.12 17.29 -8.17
CA GLU A 79 -2.73 17.64 -9.45
C GLU A 79 -3.45 19.00 -9.40
N ILE A 80 -4.19 19.29 -8.34
CA ILE A 80 -4.87 20.58 -8.16
C ILE A 80 -3.85 21.71 -8.08
N TRP A 81 -2.81 21.58 -7.24
CA TRP A 81 -1.81 22.62 -7.03
C TRP A 81 -0.97 22.87 -8.29
N LEU A 82 -0.58 21.81 -9.01
CA LEU A 82 0.18 21.93 -10.26
C LEU A 82 -0.67 22.49 -11.42
N SER A 83 -1.99 22.28 -11.41
CA SER A 83 -2.89 22.83 -12.43
C SER A 83 -3.31 24.28 -12.19
N LYS A 84 -3.03 24.86 -11.01
CA LYS A 84 -3.36 26.26 -10.74
C LYS A 84 -2.44 27.18 -11.53
N THR A 85 -3.03 27.92 -12.47
CA THR A 85 -2.39 29.05 -13.14
C THR A 85 -2.92 30.35 -12.55
N PHE A 86 -2.02 31.24 -12.15
CA PHE A 86 -2.38 32.57 -11.67
C PHE A 86 -2.31 33.56 -12.83
N GLN A 87 -3.41 34.27 -13.07
CA GLN A 87 -3.43 35.39 -14.00
C GLN A 87 -3.17 36.68 -13.21
N ILE A 88 -2.08 37.36 -13.52
CA ILE A 88 -1.75 38.64 -12.92
C ILE A 88 -2.47 39.73 -13.72
N VAL A 89 -3.35 40.47 -13.05
CA VAL A 89 -4.04 41.62 -13.65
C VAL A 89 -3.47 42.94 -13.11
N PRO A 90 -3.31 43.98 -13.95
CA PRO A 90 -2.82 45.28 -13.50
C PRO A 90 -3.80 45.91 -12.50
N TYR A 91 -3.26 46.46 -11.41
CA TYR A 91 -4.05 47.20 -10.43
C TYR A 91 -4.61 48.49 -11.04
N GLN A 92 -5.95 48.61 -11.08
CA GLN A 92 -6.63 49.80 -11.57
C GLN A 92 -6.87 50.78 -10.40
N ILE A 93 -6.17 51.90 -10.40
CA ILE A 93 -6.45 53.02 -9.50
C ILE A 93 -7.76 53.67 -9.97
N LYS A 94 -8.81 53.59 -9.16
CA LYS A 94 -10.07 54.31 -9.43
C LYS A 94 -9.81 55.82 -9.28
N GLN A 95 -10.07 56.57 -10.36
CA GLN A 95 -10.12 58.05 -10.35
C GLN A 95 -11.40 58.53 -9.68
#